data_AF-A0A0K6IWA6-F1
#
_entry.id   AF-A0A0K6IWA6-F1
#
_cell.length_a   1.000
_cell.length_b   1.000
_cell.length_c   1.000
_cell.angle_alpha   90.00
_cell.angle_beta   90.00
_cell.angle_gamma   90.00
#
_symmetry.space_group_name_H-M   'P 1'
#
loop_
_entity.id
_entity.type
_entity.pdbx_description
1 polymer ?
#
loop_
_entity_poly.entity_id
_entity_poly.type
_entity_poly.pdbx_seq_one_letter_code
_entity_poly.pdbx_strand_id
1 'polypeptide(L)'
;MTSPKGRIRWHCRRALLELDLIFQDFLAVEFERLDDEELAILEELLALEDHELWALVNGTRPIPSPRWVGMVEKLRGVRRHRRTRLMGEEGRGSLENQGENA
;
A
#
# COMPACT_ATOMS: atom_id res chain seq x y z
N MET A 1 8.72 -16.47 14.55
CA MET A 1 7.58 -15.57 14.83
C MET A 1 7.47 -14.61 13.66
N THR A 2 6.56 -14.89 12.71
CA THR A 2 6.46 -14.14 11.45
C THR A 2 5.90 -12.75 11.74
N SER A 3 6.70 -11.71 11.50
CA SER A 3 6.26 -10.33 11.65
C SER A 3 4.99 -10.09 10.80
N PRO A 4 3.88 -9.57 11.37
CA PRO A 4 2.61 -9.32 10.65
C PRO A 4 2.83 -8.55 9.34
N LYS A 5 3.80 -7.64 9.38
CA LYS A 5 4.30 -6.83 8.28
C LYS A 5 4.72 -7.62 7.03
N GLY A 6 5.34 -8.79 7.20
CA GLY A 6 5.79 -9.62 6.08
C GLY A 6 4.65 -10.31 5.33
N ARG A 7 3.56 -10.65 6.02
CA ARG A 7 2.38 -11.30 5.44
C ARG A 7 1.59 -10.33 4.57
N ILE A 8 1.39 -9.10 5.05
CA ILE A 8 0.67 -8.04 4.32
C ILE A 8 1.39 -7.67 3.03
N ARG A 9 2.73 -7.54 3.07
CA ARG A 9 3.55 -7.29 1.88
C ARG A 9 3.38 -8.38 0.81
N TRP A 10 3.16 -9.62 1.22
CA TRP A 10 2.87 -10.73 0.30
C TRP A 10 1.44 -10.70 -0.24
N HIS A 11 0.44 -10.36 0.58
CA HIS A 11 -0.95 -10.23 0.16
C HIS A 11 -1.19 -9.08 -0.84
N CYS A 12 -0.33 -8.07 -0.84
CA CYS A 12 -0.41 -6.97 -1.80
C CYS A 12 0.08 -7.33 -3.21
N ARG A 13 0.69 -8.51 -3.42
CA ARG A 13 1.11 -8.98 -4.76
C ARG A 13 -0.11 -9.47 -5.53
N ARG A 14 -0.72 -8.58 -6.28
CA ARG A 14 -2.01 -8.80 -6.95
C ARG A 14 -1.82 -8.88 -8.47
N ALA A 15 -2.70 -9.59 -9.18
CA ALA A 15 -2.60 -9.73 -10.64
C ALA A 15 -2.90 -8.42 -11.40
N LEU A 16 -3.63 -7.49 -10.76
CA LEU A 16 -3.97 -6.20 -11.32
C LEU A 16 -2.85 -5.18 -11.04
N LEU A 17 -2.17 -4.71 -12.09
CA LEU A 17 -1.06 -3.78 -11.97
C LEU A 17 -1.46 -2.49 -11.25
N GLU A 18 -2.64 -1.94 -11.53
CA GLU A 18 -3.04 -0.71 -10.86
C GLU A 18 -3.25 -0.90 -9.34
N LEU A 19 -3.72 -2.06 -8.88
CA LEU A 19 -3.83 -2.35 -7.45
C LEU A 19 -2.45 -2.51 -6.83
N ASP A 20 -1.58 -3.30 -7.45
CA ASP A 20 -0.21 -3.52 -6.98
C ASP A 20 0.53 -2.19 -6.78
N LEU A 21 0.43 -1.30 -7.75
CA LEU A 21 1.02 0.03 -7.72
C LEU A 21 0.48 0.94 -6.61
N ILE A 22 -0.82 0.85 -6.29
CA ILE A 22 -1.42 1.61 -5.19
C ILE A 22 -0.94 1.06 -3.86
N PHE A 23 -0.94 -0.27 -3.71
CA PHE A 23 -0.49 -0.90 -2.48
C PHE A 23 0.98 -0.68 -2.22
N GLN A 24 1.83 -0.67 -3.25
CA GLN A 24 3.25 -0.39 -3.07
C GLN A 24 3.51 1.02 -2.53
N ASP A 25 2.84 2.04 -3.09
CA ASP A 25 3.01 3.43 -2.64
C ASP A 25 2.37 3.64 -1.26
N PHE A 26 1.19 3.04 -1.04
CA PHE A 26 0.54 3.02 0.27
C PHE A 26 1.42 2.32 1.33
N LEU A 27 2.02 1.19 1.00
CA LEU A 27 2.94 0.48 1.89
C LEU A 27 4.25 1.23 2.12
N ALA A 28 4.64 2.16 1.25
CA ALA A 28 5.84 2.97 1.45
C ALA A 28 5.57 4.17 2.37
N VAL A 29 4.37 4.77 2.29
CA VAL A 29 4.03 6.01 3.01
C VAL A 29 3.29 5.75 4.31
N GLU A 30 2.26 4.89 4.26
CA GLU A 30 1.35 4.70 5.38
C GLU A 30 1.75 3.50 6.25
N PHE A 31 2.50 2.52 5.75
CA PHE A 31 2.85 1.30 6.51
C PHE A 31 3.64 1.54 7.79
N GLU A 32 4.47 2.58 7.83
CA GLU A 32 5.17 2.99 9.06
C GLU A 32 4.29 3.82 10.00
N ARG A 33 3.16 4.32 9.50
CA ARG A 33 2.22 5.21 10.21
C ARG A 33 0.91 4.52 10.60
N LEU A 34 0.69 3.28 10.13
CA LEU A 34 -0.49 2.49 10.41
C LEU A 34 -0.46 1.97 11.85
N ASP A 35 -1.55 2.22 12.58
CA ASP A 35 -1.85 1.57 13.86
C ASP A 35 -2.38 0.13 13.66
N ASP A 36 -2.32 -0.69 14.71
CA ASP A 36 -2.79 -2.08 14.68
C ASP A 36 -4.27 -2.24 14.25
N GLU A 37 -5.12 -1.26 14.55
CA GLU A 37 -6.54 -1.26 14.15
C GLU A 37 -6.71 -1.05 12.63
N GLU A 38 -5.94 -0.12 12.06
CA GLU A 38 -5.92 0.08 10.61
C GLU A 38 -5.30 -1.11 9.88
N LEU A 39 -4.33 -1.78 10.50
CA LEU A 39 -3.70 -2.97 9.96
C LEU A 39 -4.72 -4.12 9.83
N ALA A 40 -5.57 -4.30 10.86
CA ALA A 40 -6.65 -5.27 10.84
C ALA A 40 -7.69 -4.96 9.75
N ILE A 41 -8.06 -3.68 9.58
CA ILE A 41 -8.97 -3.23 8.52
C ILE A 41 -8.37 -3.52 7.13
N LEU A 42 -7.08 -3.26 6.95
CA LEU A 42 -6.38 -3.55 5.70
C LEU A 42 -6.33 -5.06 5.43
N GLU A 43 -6.10 -5.89 6.45
CA GLU A 43 -6.12 -7.34 6.32
C GLU A 43 -7.52 -7.86 5.90
N GLU A 44 -8.59 -7.31 6.48
CA GLU A 44 -9.97 -7.60 6.06
C GLU A 44 -10.23 -7.20 4.59
N LEU A 45 -9.76 -6.03 4.17
CA LEU A 45 -9.88 -5.57 2.77
C LEU A 45 -9.06 -6.44 1.82
N LEU A 46 -7.87 -6.88 2.25
CA LEU A 46 -7.00 -7.77 1.48
C LEU A 46 -7.54 -9.19 1.39
N ALA A 47 -8.49 -9.58 2.24
CA ALA A 47 -9.21 -10.85 2.12
C ALA A 47 -10.29 -10.83 1.01
N LEU A 48 -10.64 -9.65 0.49
CA LEU A 48 -11.57 -9.50 -0.64
C LEU A 48 -10.90 -9.75 -1.99
N GLU A 49 -11.72 -10.11 -2.99
CA GLU A 49 -11.30 -10.27 -4.37
C GLU A 49 -10.80 -8.95 -4.98
N ASP A 50 -9.87 -9.07 -5.93
CA ASP A 50 -9.26 -7.96 -6.66
C ASP A 50 -10.29 -7.01 -7.26
N HIS A 51 -11.31 -7.56 -7.91
CA HIS A 51 -12.33 -6.78 -8.59
C HIS A 51 -13.20 -5.99 -7.60
N GLU A 52 -13.52 -6.57 -6.45
CA GLU A 52 -14.33 -5.90 -5.42
C GLU A 52 -13.54 -4.78 -4.75
N LEU A 53 -12.30 -5.08 -4.39
CA LEU A 53 -11.39 -4.09 -3.81
C LEU A 53 -11.14 -2.93 -4.78
N TRP A 54 -10.92 -3.23 -6.07
CA TRP A 54 -10.80 -2.20 -7.10
C TRP A 54 -12.08 -1.36 -7.22
N ALA A 55 -13.26 -1.97 -7.21
CA ALA A 55 -14.52 -1.27 -7.29
C ALA A 55 -14.75 -0.32 -6.09
N LEU A 56 -14.33 -0.72 -4.89
CA LEU A 56 -14.35 0.13 -3.69
C LEU A 56 -13.39 1.31 -3.82
N VAL A 57 -12.14 1.05 -4.19
CA VAL A 57 -11.12 2.10 -4.37
C VAL A 57 -11.50 3.07 -5.48
N ASN A 58 -12.01 2.57 -6.62
CA ASN A 58 -12.47 3.37 -7.75
C ASN A 58 -13.80 4.11 -7.47
N GLY A 59 -14.50 3.76 -6.39
CA GLY A 59 -15.80 4.33 -6.05
C GLY A 59 -16.95 3.88 -6.95
N THR A 60 -16.73 2.82 -7.73
CA THR A 60 -17.78 2.15 -8.51
C THR A 60 -18.77 1.42 -7.61
N ARG A 61 -18.33 0.98 -6.42
CA ARG A 61 -19.19 0.32 -5.43
C ARG A 61 -19.23 1.13 -4.12
N PRO A 62 -20.40 1.21 -3.45
CA PRO A 62 -20.49 1.79 -2.12
C PRO A 62 -19.74 0.95 -1.09
N ILE A 63 -19.15 1.64 -0.11
CA ILE A 63 -18.38 1.02 0.97
C ILE A 63 -19.39 0.48 1.99
N PRO A 64 -19.42 -0.84 2.26
CA PRO A 64 -20.45 -1.45 3.12
C PRO A 64 -20.24 -1.18 4.61
N SER A 65 -19.02 -0.86 5.02
CA SER A 65 -18.65 -0.65 6.42
C SER A 65 -18.04 0.73 6.66
N PRO A 66 -18.53 1.52 7.63
CA PRO A 66 -17.98 2.85 7.94
C PRO A 66 -16.48 2.81 8.31
N ARG A 67 -16.04 1.74 8.98
CA ARG A 67 -14.63 1.50 9.32
C ARG A 67 -13.72 1.37 8.09
N TRP A 68 -14.24 0.93 6.94
CA TRP A 68 -13.46 0.83 5.71
C TRP A 68 -13.35 2.16 4.98
N VAL A 69 -14.21 3.13 5.29
CA VAL A 69 -14.23 4.45 4.63
C VAL A 69 -12.90 5.17 4.85
N GLY A 70 -12.39 5.18 6.08
CA GLY A 70 -11.10 5.81 6.39
C GLY A 70 -9.95 5.21 5.56
N MET A 71 -9.86 3.88 5.52
CA MET A 71 -8.83 3.18 4.76
C MET A 71 -8.94 3.39 3.24
N VAL A 72 -10.16 3.31 2.69
CA VAL A 72 -10.38 3.50 1.25
C VAL A 72 -10.07 4.95 0.84
N GLU A 73 -10.40 5.94 1.66
CA GLU A 73 -10.05 7.34 1.42
C GLU A 73 -8.53 7.55 1.42
N LYS A 74 -7.79 6.90 2.33
CA LYS A 74 -6.31 6.92 2.30
C LYS A 74 -5.76 6.31 1.00
N LEU A 75 -6.26 5.15 0.58
CA LEU A 75 -5.87 4.50 -0.68
C LEU A 75 -6.18 5.38 -1.91
N ARG A 76 -7.30 6.10 -1.91
CA ARG A 76 -7.64 7.08 -2.95
C ARG A 76 -6.70 8.29 -2.95
N GLY A 77 -6.28 8.74 -1.76
CA GLY A 77 -5.33 9.84 -1.60
C GLY A 77 -3.97 9.55 -2.27
N VAL A 78 -3.46 8.34 -2.10
CA VAL A 78 -2.19 7.86 -2.67
C VAL A 78 -2.16 7.95 -4.20
N ARG A 79 -3.27 7.63 -4.89
CA ARG A 79 -3.34 7.73 -6.36
C ARG A 79 -3.03 9.12 -6.90
N ARG A 80 -3.37 10.18 -6.15
CA ARG A 80 -3.19 11.56 -6.59
C ARG A 80 -1.70 11.93 -6.69
N HIS A 81 -0.83 11.20 -5.99
CA HIS A 81 0.60 11.48 -5.92
C HIS A 81 1.37 11.03 -7.18
N ARG A 82 0.86 10.03 -7.92
CA ARG A 82 1.55 9.47 -9.10
C ARG A 82 1.54 10.39 -10.34
N ARG A 83 0.77 11.48 -10.34
CA ARG A 83 0.81 12.47 -11.43
C ARG A 83 1.99 13.44 -11.34
N THR A 84 2.67 13.54 -10.19
CA THR A 84 3.69 14.57 -9.95
C THR A 84 5.14 14.06 -9.90
N ARG A 85 5.39 12.76 -10.05
CA ARG A 85 6.75 12.16 -9.96
C ARG A 85 7.38 11.80 -11.32
N LEU A 86 6.71 12.04 -12.46
CA LEU A 86 7.27 11.77 -13.80
C LEU A 86 8.03 12.95 -14.42
N MET A 87 8.46 13.93 -13.63
CA MET A 87 9.46 14.92 -14.03
C MET A 87 10.51 15.05 -12.92
N GLY A 88 11.62 14.32 -13.06
CA GLY A 88 12.86 14.59 -12.34
C GLY A 88 13.14 13.72 -11.11
N GLU A 89 13.59 12.48 -11.32
CA GLU A 89 14.42 11.76 -10.35
C GLU A 89 15.63 11.15 -11.07
N GLU A 90 16.49 12.04 -11.60
CA GLU A 90 17.91 11.75 -11.76
C GLU A 90 18.60 12.12 -10.44
N GLY A 91 19.18 11.14 -9.73
CA GLY A 91 20.23 11.42 -8.75
C GLY A 91 20.10 10.79 -7.37
N ARG A 92 21.06 9.87 -7.12
CA ARG A 92 21.83 9.66 -5.89
C ARG A 92 21.22 8.90 -4.71
N GLY A 93 21.94 7.85 -4.34
CA GLY A 93 21.89 7.21 -3.02
C GLY A 93 22.89 6.07 -2.89
N SER A 94 24.18 6.35 -3.05
CA SER A 94 25.27 5.46 -2.61
C SER A 94 25.06 5.06 -1.15
N LEU A 95 25.19 3.76 -0.86
CA LEU A 95 25.73 3.30 0.41
C LEU A 95 26.74 2.19 0.13
N GLU A 96 27.93 2.67 -0.18
CA GLU A 96 29.20 2.02 0.03
C GLU A 96 29.39 1.89 1.56
N ASN A 97 29.19 0.69 2.10
CA ASN A 97 29.78 0.29 3.38
C ASN A 97 29.75 -1.24 3.56
N GLN A 98 30.88 -1.88 3.26
CA GLN A 98 31.28 -3.11 3.94
C GLN A 98 32.75 -2.92 4.31
N GLY A 99 32.93 -2.24 5.45
CA GLY A 99 34.18 -2.28 6.18
C GLY A 99 34.38 -3.66 6.81
N GLU A 100 35.63 -4.12 6.72
CA GLU A 100 36.38 -4.66 7.85
C GLU A 100 35.82 -5.92 8.53
N ASN A 101 36.42 -7.07 8.20
CA ASN A 101 36.80 -7.99 9.27
C ASN A 101 38.14 -8.65 8.92
N ALA A 102 39.11 -8.44 9.83
CA ALA A 102 40.45 -9.00 9.83
C ALA A 102 40.47 -10.37 10.51
#